data_AF-A0A947CPX1-F1
#
_entry.id   AF-A0A947CPX1-F1
#
_cell.length_a   1.000
_cell.length_b   1.000
_cell.length_c   1.000
_cell.angle_alpha   90.00
_cell.angle_beta   90.00
_cell.angle_gamma   90.00
#
_symmetry.space_group_name_H-M   'P 1'
#
loop_
_entity.id
_entity.type
_entity.pdbx_description
1 polymer ?
#
loop_
_entity_poly.entity_id
_entity_poly.type
_entity_poly.pdbx_seq_one_letter_code
_entity_poly.pdbx_strand_id
1 'polypeptide(L)'
;MRVVQRLFPRASPLPKDPRAATLPALEAQLSEERIAVIGLGYVGLPAALALARKYPTTGFDINEARVAELRAGRDATGEGEAVELKGLSIVFTSNPVE
;
A
#
# COMPACT_ATOMS: atom_id res chain seq x y z
N MET A 1 -11.81 -9.57 27.09
CA MET A 1 -11.27 -10.16 25.84
C MET A 1 -10.97 -9.03 24.86
N ARG A 2 -9.74 -8.49 24.89
CA ARG A 2 -9.30 -7.35 24.05
C ARG A 2 -8.04 -7.79 23.32
N VAL A 3 -8.17 -8.29 22.09
CA VAL A 3 -7.01 -8.65 21.25
C VAL A 3 -7.34 -8.31 19.79
N VAL A 4 -7.54 -7.03 19.47
CA VAL A 4 -7.59 -6.58 18.06
C VAL A 4 -7.02 -5.16 17.84
N GLN A 5 -6.22 -4.62 18.77
CA GLN A 5 -5.68 -3.25 18.66
C GLN A 5 -4.17 -3.15 18.48
N ARG A 6 -3.47 -4.24 18.16
CA ARG A 6 -2.04 -4.17 17.84
C ARG A 6 -1.72 -5.04 16.65
N LEU A 7 -1.88 -4.48 15.46
CA LEU A 7 -1.14 -4.95 14.31
C LEU A 7 -0.29 -3.87 13.67
N PHE A 8 -0.55 -2.58 13.92
CA PHE A 8 0.27 -1.53 13.33
C PHE A 8 0.38 -0.28 14.22
N PRO A 9 1.58 0.26 14.47
CA PRO A 9 1.75 1.53 15.16
C PRO A 9 1.00 2.64 14.40
N ARG A 10 0.34 3.56 15.13
CA ARG A 10 -0.23 4.76 14.52
C ARG A 10 0.91 5.61 13.97
N ALA A 11 0.86 5.97 12.69
CA ALA A 11 1.76 6.96 12.14
C ALA A 11 1.64 8.26 12.97
N SER A 12 2.78 8.87 13.30
CA SER A 12 2.80 10.17 13.97
C SER A 12 2.15 11.21 13.06
N PRO A 13 1.29 12.11 13.58
CA PRO A 13 0.62 13.10 12.75
C PRO A 13 1.63 14.02 12.06
N LEU A 14 1.39 14.30 10.78
CA LEU A 14 2.18 15.25 9.99
C LEU A 14 2.25 16.62 10.70
N PRO A 15 3.41 17.30 10.69
CA PRO A 15 3.53 18.66 11.18
C PRO A 15 2.50 19.55 10.47
N LYS A 16 1.75 20.36 11.24
CA LYS A 16 0.76 21.29 10.68
C LYS A 16 1.39 22.35 9.77
N ASP A 17 2.69 22.61 9.93
CA ASP A 17 3.48 23.43 9.01
C ASP A 17 4.60 22.59 8.38
N PRO A 18 4.50 22.21 7.09
CA PRO A 18 5.54 21.46 6.40
C PRO A 18 6.84 22.25 6.21
N ARG A 19 6.83 23.57 6.38
CA ARG A 19 8.03 24.42 6.30
C ARG A 19 8.88 24.41 7.57
N ALA A 20 8.33 23.89 8.68
CA ALA A 20 9.03 23.79 9.96
C ALA A 20 9.85 22.49 10.10
N ALA A 21 9.71 21.55 9.15
CA ALA A 21 10.38 20.25 9.20
C ALA A 21 11.54 20.18 8.23
N THR A 22 12.63 19.53 8.65
CA THR A 22 13.80 19.27 7.79
C THR A 22 13.51 18.13 6.84
N LEU A 23 14.16 18.09 5.66
CA LEU A 23 13.98 16.98 4.71
C LEU A 23 14.22 15.60 5.35
N PRO A 24 15.29 15.38 6.16
CA PRO A 24 15.49 14.09 6.82
C PRO A 24 14.38 13.72 7.80
N ALA A 25 13.77 14.70 8.49
CA ALA A 25 12.65 14.45 9.38
C ALA A 25 11.38 14.09 8.60
N LEU A 26 11.11 14.77 7.47
CA LEU A 26 10.01 14.42 6.58
C LEU A 26 10.19 13.01 6.02
N GLU A 27 11.39 12.67 5.53
CA GLU A 27 11.70 11.37 4.95
C GLU A 27 11.55 10.22 5.97
N ALA A 28 12.02 10.42 7.20
CA ALA A 28 11.88 9.44 8.28
C ALA A 28 10.43 9.27 8.76
N GLN A 29 9.60 10.31 8.65
CA GLN A 29 8.16 10.20 8.95
C GLN A 29 7.40 9.50 7.83
N LEU A 30 7.70 9.81 6.56
CA LEU A 30 7.10 9.16 5.39
C LEU A 30 7.41 7.66 5.34
N SER A 31 8.57 7.20 5.84
CA SER A 31 8.90 5.77 5.89
C SER A 31 8.01 4.96 6.84
N GLU A 32 7.35 5.60 7.81
CA GLU A 32 6.40 4.98 8.74
C GLU A 32 4.94 5.11 8.26
N GLU A 33 4.70 5.89 7.20
CA GLU A 33 3.36 6.14 6.67
C GLU A 33 2.89 5.00 5.75
N ARG A 34 1.61 4.64 5.93
CA ARG A 34 0.95 3.63 5.11
C ARG A 34 0.30 4.30 3.91
N ILE A 35 0.60 3.80 2.72
CA ILE A 35 0.04 4.31 1.47
C ILE A 35 -1.09 3.41 1.02
N ALA A 36 -2.25 3.99 0.72
CA ALA A 36 -3.35 3.27 0.10
C ALA A 36 -3.47 3.67 -1.38
N VAL A 37 -3.55 2.70 -2.27
CA VAL A 37 -3.84 2.90 -3.70
C VAL A 37 -5.23 2.36 -3.99
N ILE A 38 -6.13 3.22 -4.45
CA ILE A 38 -7.53 2.89 -4.73
C ILE A 38 -7.71 2.67 -6.23
N GLY A 39 -8.13 1.46 -6.60
CA GLY A 39 -8.17 0.95 -7.97
C GLY A 39 -6.85 0.30 -8.35
N LEU A 40 -6.89 -0.96 -8.78
CA LEU A 40 -5.72 -1.75 -9.15
C LEU A 40 -5.71 -2.06 -10.65
N GLY A 41 -6.32 -1.22 -11.47
CA GLY A 41 -6.23 -1.32 -12.94
C GLY A 41 -4.85 -0.94 -13.48
N TYR A 42 -4.81 -0.61 -14.78
CA TYR A 42 -3.57 -0.32 -15.52
C TYR A 42 -2.64 0.71 -14.86
N VAL A 43 -3.18 1.77 -14.25
CA VAL A 43 -2.37 2.81 -13.59
C VAL A 43 -2.09 2.47 -12.13
N GLY A 44 -3.10 1.95 -11.43
CA GLY A 44 -3.04 1.76 -9.99
C GLY A 44 -2.12 0.62 -9.56
N LEU A 45 -2.12 -0.51 -10.28
CA LEU A 45 -1.26 -1.63 -9.94
C LEU A 45 0.24 -1.30 -10.07
N PRO A 46 0.74 -0.75 -11.18
CA PRO A 46 2.14 -0.32 -11.27
C PRO A 46 2.53 0.72 -10.20
N ALA A 47 1.64 1.67 -9.91
CA ALA A 47 1.87 2.65 -8.86
C ALA A 47 2.00 1.99 -7.47
N ALA A 48 1.09 1.07 -7.13
CA ALA A 48 1.12 0.34 -5.87
C ALA A 48 2.39 -0.49 -5.72
N LEU A 49 2.81 -1.20 -6.78
CA LEU A 49 4.04 -1.99 -6.77
C LEU A 49 5.30 -1.13 -6.61
N ALA A 50 5.34 0.06 -7.26
CA ALA A 50 6.46 0.98 -7.12
C ALA A 50 6.57 1.54 -5.69
N LEU A 51 5.44 1.91 -5.09
CA LEU A 51 5.38 2.42 -3.71
C LEU A 51 5.73 1.33 -2.69
N ALA A 52 5.29 0.10 -2.91
CA ALA A 52 5.55 -1.05 -2.05
C ALA A 52 7.03 -1.45 -1.91
N ARG A 53 7.91 -0.93 -2.79
CA ARG A 53 9.37 -1.09 -2.67
C ARG A 53 9.96 -0.28 -1.52
N LYS A 54 9.28 0.80 -1.11
CA LYS A 54 9.78 1.75 -0.10
C LYS A 54 8.83 1.93 1.08
N TYR A 55 7.52 1.80 0.88
CA TYR A 55 6.51 2.11 1.87
C TYR A 55 5.53 0.95 2.06
N PRO A 56 5.04 0.70 3.29
CA PRO A 56 3.93 -0.22 3.51
C PRO A 56 2.72 0.24 2.70
N THR A 57 2.28 -0.59 1.76
CA THR A 57 1.26 -0.22 0.77
C THR A 57 0.05 -1.16 0.85
N THR A 58 -1.15 -0.60 0.86
CA THR A 58 -2.42 -1.32 0.70
C THR A 58 -3.00 -0.99 -0.68
N GLY A 59 -3.15 -1.99 -1.53
CA GLY A 59 -3.87 -1.89 -2.80
C GLY A 59 -5.33 -2.28 -2.61
N PHE A 60 -6.26 -1.38 -2.92
CA PHE A 60 -7.68 -1.65 -2.86
C PHE A 60 -8.29 -1.75 -4.27
N ASP A 61 -9.12 -2.75 -4.52
CA ASP A 61 -9.96 -2.81 -5.72
C ASP A 61 -11.35 -3.36 -5.38
N ILE A 62 -12.39 -2.80 -5.99
CA ILE A 62 -13.77 -3.25 -5.78
C ILE A 62 -14.02 -4.65 -6.38
N ASN A 63 -13.19 -5.08 -7.33
CA ASN A 63 -13.30 -6.37 -7.97
C ASN A 63 -12.58 -7.44 -7.14
N GLU A 64 -13.35 -8.23 -6.39
CA GLU A 64 -12.83 -9.30 -5.52
C GLU A 64 -12.03 -10.36 -6.29
N ALA A 65 -12.46 -10.70 -7.52
CA ALA A 65 -11.76 -11.68 -8.35
C ALA A 65 -10.36 -11.17 -8.73
N ARG A 66 -10.26 -9.88 -9.10
CA ARG A 66 -8.98 -9.22 -9.37
C ARG A 66 -8.08 -9.23 -8.13
N VAL A 67 -8.61 -8.89 -6.95
CA VAL A 67 -7.85 -8.94 -5.69
C VAL A 67 -7.33 -10.35 -5.41
N ALA A 68 -8.16 -11.38 -5.61
CA ALA A 68 -7.76 -12.77 -5.43
C ALA A 68 -6.65 -13.22 -6.40
N GLU A 69 -6.73 -12.79 -7.67
CA GLU A 69 -5.69 -13.04 -8.67
C GLU A 69 -4.36 -12.38 -8.29
N LEU A 70 -4.39 -11.10 -7.91
CA LEU A 70 -3.20 -10.35 -7.52
C LEU A 70 -2.55 -10.93 -6.27
N ARG A 71 -3.34 -11.37 -5.28
CA ARG A 71 -2.82 -12.11 -4.11
C ARG A 71 -2.14 -13.42 -4.49
N ALA A 72 -2.53 -14.04 -5.60
CA ALA A 72 -1.89 -15.23 -6.16
C ALA A 72 -0.68 -14.90 -7.06
N GLY A 73 -0.26 -13.63 -7.16
CA GLY A 73 0.84 -13.19 -8.01
C GLY A 73 0.52 -13.18 -9.50
N ARG A 74 -0.77 -13.13 -9.87
CA ARG A 74 -1.23 -13.13 -11.26
C ARG A 74 -1.94 -11.83 -11.59
N ASP A 75 -1.75 -11.34 -12.82
CA ASP A 75 -2.56 -10.26 -13.38
C ASP A 75 -3.13 -10.71 -14.73
N ALA A 76 -4.42 -11.04 -14.76
CA ALA A 76 -5.07 -11.63 -15.92
C ALA A 76 -5.37 -10.62 -17.04
N THR A 77 -5.12 -9.31 -16.85
CA THR A 77 -5.35 -8.28 -17.87
C THR A 77 -4.31 -8.32 -18.99
N GLY A 78 -3.19 -9.03 -18.81
CA GLY A 78 -2.20 -9.25 -19.87
C GLY A 78 -1.38 -8.01 -20.26
N GLU A 79 -1.47 -6.91 -19.52
CA GLU A 79 -0.71 -5.68 -19.79
C GLU A 79 0.62 -5.60 -19.01
N GLY A 80 0.96 -6.62 -18.24
CA GLY A 80 2.25 -6.75 -17.54
C GLY A 80 2.66 -8.21 -17.35
N GLU A 81 3.97 -8.47 -17.30
CA GLU A 81 4.50 -9.76 -16.87
C GLU A 81 4.02 -10.12 -15.45
N ALA A 82 4.20 -11.39 -15.06
CA ALA A 82 3.84 -11.91 -13.74
C ALA A 82 4.12 -10.89 -12.62
N VAL A 83 3.14 -10.69 -11.71
CA VAL A 83 3.28 -9.69 -10.64
C VAL A 83 4.34 -10.17 -9.65
N GLU A 84 5.54 -9.61 -9.73
CA GLU A 84 6.62 -9.96 -8.81
C GLU A 84 6.40 -9.28 -7.46
N LEU A 85 5.81 -10.04 -6.53
CA LEU A 85 5.54 -9.60 -5.17
C LEU A 85 6.74 -9.78 -4.22
N LYS A 86 7.81 -10.45 -4.67
CA LYS A 86 8.93 -10.82 -3.81
C LYS A 86 9.66 -9.55 -3.33
N GLY A 87 9.71 -9.38 -2.01
CA GLY A 87 10.35 -8.23 -1.37
C GLY A 87 9.53 -6.95 -1.37
N LEU A 88 8.26 -6.99 -1.80
CA LEU A 88 7.34 -5.86 -1.71
C LEU A 88 6.54 -5.91 -0.41
N SER A 89 6.40 -4.75 0.24
CA SER A 89 5.52 -4.59 1.40
C SER A 89 4.11 -4.19 0.95
N ILE A 90 3.40 -5.09 0.28
CA ILE A 90 2.06 -4.84 -0.26
C ILE A 90 1.01 -5.84 0.23
N VAL A 91 -0.18 -5.33 0.54
CA VAL A 91 -1.40 -6.12 0.78
C VAL A 91 -2.47 -5.67 -0.21
N PHE A 92 -3.18 -6.62 -0.82
CA PHE A 92 -4.35 -6.31 -1.64
C PHE A 92 -5.63 -6.60 -0.86
N THR A 93 -6.67 -5.78 -0.98
CA THR A 93 -7.99 -6.04 -0.38
C THR A 93 -9.12 -5.45 -1.24
N SER A 94 -10.31 -6.02 -1.13
CA SER A 94 -11.57 -5.44 -1.63
C SER A 94 -12.46 -4.94 -0.49
N ASN A 95 -11.98 -5.06 0.75
CA ASN A 95 -12.69 -4.62 1.93
C ASN A 95 -12.29 -3.18 2.30
N PRO A 96 -13.21 -2.19 2.24
CA PRO A 96 -12.87 -0.80 2.53
C PRO A 96 -12.62 -0.51 4.01
N VAL A 97 -12.79 -1.51 4.91
CA VAL A 97 -12.54 -1.36 6.35
C VAL A 97 -11.30 -2.13 6.85
N GLU A 98 -10.57 -2.80 5.96
CA GLU A 98 -9.31 -3.51 6.24
C GLU A 98 -8.09 -2.60 5.99
#